data_AF-A0A174XHX4-F1
#
_entry.id   AF-A0A174XHX4-F1
#
_cell.length_a   1.000
_cell.length_b   1.000
_cell.length_c   1.000
_cell.angle_alpha   90.00
_cell.angle_beta   90.00
_cell.angle_gamma   90.00
#
_symmetry.space_group_name_H-M   'P 1'
#
loop_
_entity.id
_entity.type
_entity.pdbx_description
1 polymer ?
#
loop_
_entity_poly.entity_id
_entity_poly.type
_entity_poly.pdbx_seq_one_letter_code
_entity_poly.pdbx_strand_id
1 'polypeptide(L)'
;MHKQDSIKQKPQYTRKISPKLGLLGFFGLFGFLGFVPQFFGESGVLDVPFPLIFFCFFGFFGFYYEGKMSGIMIDERYEANVNRAAAIANRVSLTLIIMAAILALSLFRIHDSYGMLKLLLAIIGFAFGLSLFLQEYLLYRFENEE
;
A
#
# COMPACT_ATOMS: atom_id res chain seq x y z
N MET A 1 -11.04 -7.11 44.93
CA MET A 1 -9.72 -6.86 44.31
C MET A 1 -9.98 -6.30 42.92
N HIS A 2 -10.11 -4.97 42.80
CA HIS A 2 -10.45 -4.31 41.53
C HIS A 2 -9.27 -4.41 40.57
N LYS A 3 -9.50 -5.08 39.44
CA LYS A 3 -8.56 -5.14 38.32
C LYS A 3 -8.53 -3.73 37.72
N GLN A 4 -7.49 -2.95 38.02
CA GLN A 4 -7.20 -1.72 37.31
C GLN A 4 -6.88 -2.12 35.87
N ASP A 5 -7.87 -1.95 34.98
CA ASP A 5 -7.62 -1.94 33.55
C ASP A 5 -6.65 -0.79 33.30
N SER A 6 -5.40 -1.13 33.04
CA SER A 6 -4.36 -0.21 32.65
C SER A 6 -4.83 0.49 31.38
N ILE A 7 -5.39 1.69 31.52
CA ILE A 7 -5.68 2.60 30.42
C ILE A 7 -4.34 2.80 29.72
N LYS A 8 -4.13 2.12 28.59
CA LYS A 8 -2.97 2.35 27.73
C LYS A 8 -3.06 3.82 27.32
N GLN A 9 -2.26 4.67 27.95
CA GLN A 9 -2.17 6.07 27.58
C GLN A 9 -1.84 6.11 26.09
N LYS A 10 -2.69 6.79 25.30
CA LYS A 10 -2.40 7.02 23.88
C LYS A 10 -1.04 7.72 23.80
N PRO A 11 -0.16 7.32 22.88
CA PRO A 11 1.13 7.98 22.73
C PRO A 11 0.90 9.47 22.46
N GLN A 12 1.61 10.34 23.20
CA GLN A 12 1.46 11.79 23.07
C GLN A 12 2.18 12.33 21.81
N TYR A 13 3.10 11.54 21.25
CA TYR A 13 3.91 11.90 20.09
C TYR A 13 3.94 10.77 19.07
N THR A 14 4.11 11.12 17.79
CA THR A 14 4.26 10.15 16.70
C THR A 14 5.54 9.30 16.84
N ARG A 15 5.48 8.10 16.26
CA ARG A 15 6.61 7.16 16.30
C ARG A 15 7.81 7.74 15.56
N LYS A 16 9.01 7.52 16.11
CA LYS A 16 10.26 7.89 15.44
C LYS A 16 10.68 6.77 14.50
N ILE A 17 10.45 6.99 13.20
CA ILE A 17 10.85 6.06 12.14
C ILE A 17 11.90 6.74 11.26
N SER A 18 12.90 5.98 10.80
CA SER A 18 13.89 6.53 9.88
C SER A 18 13.30 6.68 8.48
N PRO A 19 13.34 7.87 7.84
CA PRO A 19 12.83 8.07 6.47
C PRO A 19 13.47 7.16 5.43
N LYS A 20 14.67 6.63 5.71
CA LYS A 20 15.40 5.70 4.85
C LYS A 20 14.67 4.38 4.61
N LEU A 21 13.74 3.97 5.48
CA LEU A 21 12.89 2.79 5.24
C LEU A 21 12.00 2.98 4.01
N GLY A 22 11.74 4.23 3.60
CA GLY A 22 11.10 4.58 2.34
C GLY A 22 11.74 3.94 1.10
N LEU A 23 13.07 3.74 1.13
CA LEU A 23 13.81 3.15 0.02
C LEU A 23 13.46 1.67 -0.20
N LEU A 24 12.94 0.99 0.81
CA LEU A 24 12.44 -0.39 0.66
C LEU A 24 11.25 -0.45 -0.32
N GLY A 25 10.60 0.69 -0.60
CA GLY A 25 9.56 0.81 -1.62
C GLY A 25 10.03 0.42 -3.02
N PHE A 26 11.33 0.58 -3.33
CA PHE A 26 11.89 0.17 -4.63
C PHE A 26 11.82 -1.35 -4.85
N PHE A 27 11.75 -2.16 -3.79
CA PHE A 27 11.50 -3.58 -3.94
C PHE A 27 10.13 -3.89 -4.56
N GLY A 28 9.21 -2.92 -4.56
CA GLY A 28 7.97 -2.99 -5.31
C GLY A 28 8.14 -3.25 -6.80
N LEU A 29 9.26 -2.80 -7.39
CA LEU A 29 9.58 -3.01 -8.80
C LEU A 29 9.89 -4.49 -9.12
N PHE A 30 10.28 -5.29 -8.14
CA PHE A 30 10.40 -6.74 -8.33
C PHE A 30 9.05 -7.42 -8.61
N GLY A 31 7.94 -6.73 -8.35
CA GLY A 31 6.60 -7.07 -8.81
C GLY A 31 6.54 -7.42 -10.30
N PHE A 32 7.26 -6.65 -11.12
CA PHE A 32 7.25 -6.83 -12.58
C PHE A 32 7.92 -8.12 -13.05
N LEU A 33 8.80 -8.72 -12.23
CA LEU A 33 9.40 -10.03 -12.53
C LEU A 33 8.34 -11.14 -12.64
N GLY A 34 7.15 -10.95 -12.06
CA GLY A 34 6.03 -11.89 -12.18
C GLY A 34 5.46 -12.01 -13.58
N PHE A 35 5.76 -11.04 -14.46
CA PHE A 35 5.36 -11.03 -15.86
C PHE A 35 6.49 -11.43 -16.83
N VAL A 36 7.74 -11.47 -16.35
CA VAL A 36 8.93 -11.75 -17.18
C VAL A 36 8.92 -13.15 -17.82
N PRO A 37 8.55 -14.26 -17.15
CA PRO A 37 8.54 -15.59 -17.75
C PRO A 37 7.65 -15.69 -19.01
N GLN A 38 6.62 -14.85 -19.09
CA GLN A 38 5.71 -14.79 -20.25
C GLN A 38 6.36 -14.18 -21.50
N PHE A 39 7.44 -13.38 -21.35
CA PHE A 39 8.20 -12.78 -22.46
C PHE A 39 9.26 -13.71 -23.05
N PHE A 40 9.73 -14.72 -22.30
CA PHE A 40 10.85 -15.58 -22.68
C PHE A 40 10.46 -17.00 -23.09
N GLY A 41 9.16 -17.35 -23.12
CA GLY A 41 8.67 -18.63 -23.64
C GLY A 41 8.94 -19.87 -22.78
N GLU A 42 9.62 -19.71 -21.64
CA GLU A 42 9.94 -20.79 -20.69
C GLU A 42 8.72 -21.14 -19.82
N SER A 43 7.94 -22.13 -20.26
CA SER A 43 6.71 -22.61 -19.62
C SER A 43 6.95 -23.61 -18.49
N GLY A 44 8.14 -23.58 -17.86
CA GLY A 44 8.65 -24.76 -17.16
C GLY A 44 8.69 -24.74 -15.64
N VAL A 45 9.13 -23.65 -14.98
CA VAL A 45 9.72 -23.83 -13.63
C VAL A 45 9.23 -22.85 -12.54
N LEU A 46 8.58 -21.74 -12.87
CA LEU A 46 8.03 -20.82 -11.87
C LEU A 46 6.64 -20.29 -12.28
N ASP A 47 5.64 -21.16 -12.27
CA ASP A 47 4.23 -20.74 -12.31
C ASP A 47 3.75 -20.21 -10.94
N VAL A 48 4.69 -19.71 -10.14
CA VAL A 48 4.45 -19.22 -8.78
C VAL A 48 4.20 -17.72 -8.87
N PRO A 49 3.05 -17.20 -8.43
CA PRO A 49 2.76 -15.76 -8.37
C PRO A 49 3.63 -15.00 -7.34
N PHE A 50 4.68 -15.64 -6.81
CA PHE A 50 5.55 -15.12 -5.76
C PHE A 50 6.12 -13.73 -6.07
N PRO A 51 6.58 -13.41 -7.30
CA PRO A 51 7.07 -12.05 -7.56
C PRO A 51 5.97 -10.98 -7.47
N LEU A 52 4.69 -11.31 -7.66
CA LEU A 52 3.60 -10.32 -7.64
C LEU A 52 3.33 -9.75 -6.24
N ILE A 53 3.68 -10.48 -5.17
CA ILE A 53 3.53 -9.98 -3.80
C ILE A 53 4.39 -8.73 -3.54
N PHE A 54 5.46 -8.56 -4.31
CA PHE A 54 6.35 -7.42 -4.16
C PHE A 54 5.63 -6.11 -4.45
N PHE A 55 4.55 -6.08 -5.25
CA PHE A 55 3.77 -4.84 -5.43
C PHE A 55 3.25 -4.23 -4.12
N CYS A 56 3.04 -5.02 -3.07
CA CYS A 56 2.68 -4.49 -1.74
C CYS A 56 3.79 -3.62 -1.13
N PHE A 57 5.06 -3.84 -1.50
CA PHE A 57 6.21 -3.07 -1.00
C PHE A 57 6.16 -1.61 -1.43
N PHE A 58 5.37 -1.23 -2.45
CA PHE A 58 5.12 0.19 -2.74
C PHE A 58 4.58 0.96 -1.53
N GLY A 59 3.91 0.29 -0.59
CA GLY A 59 3.50 0.91 0.68
C GLY A 59 4.64 1.40 1.55
N PHE A 60 5.85 0.84 1.41
CA PHE A 60 7.00 1.28 2.17
C PHE A 60 7.47 2.68 1.80
N PHE A 61 7.14 3.20 0.60
CA PHE A 61 7.36 4.62 0.32
C PHE A 61 6.66 5.53 1.33
N GLY A 62 5.59 5.07 1.99
CA GLY A 62 4.92 5.80 3.08
C GLY A 62 5.84 6.09 4.26
N PHE A 63 6.78 5.18 4.58
CA PHE A 63 7.74 5.39 5.68
C PHE A 63 8.66 6.60 5.49
N TYR A 64 8.86 7.04 4.25
CA TYR A 64 9.58 8.28 4.00
C TYR A 64 8.85 9.50 4.60
N TYR A 65 7.52 9.55 4.44
CA TYR A 65 6.69 10.62 4.96
C TYR A 65 6.41 10.45 6.46
N GLU A 66 6.14 9.23 6.93
CA GLU A 66 6.00 8.93 8.36
C GLU A 66 7.28 9.35 9.12
N GLY A 67 8.45 9.07 8.56
CA GLY A 67 9.73 9.48 9.15
C GLY A 67 9.96 10.99 9.15
N LYS A 68 9.43 11.73 8.17
CA LYS A 68 9.47 13.21 8.19
C LYS A 68 8.57 13.82 9.26
N MET A 69 7.48 13.14 9.60
CA MET A 69 6.53 13.54 10.64
C MET A 69 6.90 13.03 12.04
N SER A 70 8.13 12.55 12.24
CA SER A 70 8.52 12.00 13.55
C SER A 70 8.55 13.09 14.63
N GLY A 71 7.92 12.81 15.78
CA GLY A 71 7.98 13.69 16.94
C GLY A 71 6.97 14.83 16.95
N ILE A 72 5.92 14.78 16.11
CA ILE A 72 4.78 15.69 16.22
C ILE A 72 3.85 15.24 17.35
N MET A 73 3.21 16.21 18.02
CA MET A 73 2.26 15.96 19.09
C MET A 73 0.94 15.45 18.49
N ILE A 74 0.39 14.38 19.07
CA ILE A 74 -0.90 13.83 18.65
C ILE A 74 -1.99 14.65 19.35
N ASP A 75 -2.64 15.53 18.60
CA ASP A 75 -3.82 16.29 19.02
C ASP A 75 -5.08 15.82 18.26
N GLU A 76 -6.23 16.42 18.55
CA GLU A 76 -7.51 16.08 17.90
C GLU A 76 -7.48 16.39 16.39
N ARG A 77 -6.74 17.43 15.99
CA ARG A 77 -6.58 17.81 14.58
C ARG A 77 -5.81 16.75 13.82
N TYR A 78 -4.72 16.25 14.40
CA TYR A 78 -3.93 15.17 13.84
C TYR A 78 -4.77 13.90 13.68
N GLU A 79 -5.56 13.50 14.70
CA GLU A 79 -6.46 12.34 14.56
C GLU A 79 -7.50 12.54 13.44
N ALA A 80 -8.04 13.75 13.28
CA ALA A 80 -8.94 14.06 12.17
C ALA A 80 -8.24 13.97 10.80
N ASN A 81 -6.99 14.45 10.70
CA ASN A 81 -6.18 14.41 9.48
C ASN A 81 -5.77 12.97 9.11
N VAL A 82 -5.45 12.13 10.08
CA VAL A 82 -5.21 10.69 9.87
C VAL A 82 -6.45 10.03 9.27
N ASN A 83 -7.64 10.27 9.85
CA ASN A 83 -8.88 9.69 9.35
C ASN A 83 -9.23 10.20 7.94
N ARG A 84 -9.01 11.49 7.67
CA ARG A 84 -9.21 12.10 6.35
C ARG A 84 -8.27 11.51 5.30
N ALA A 85 -6.99 11.38 5.64
CA ALA A 85 -5.99 10.76 4.77
C ALA A 85 -6.34 9.30 4.48
N ALA A 86 -6.73 8.53 5.49
CA ALA A 86 -7.21 7.16 5.36
C ALA A 86 -8.44 7.04 4.47
N ALA A 87 -9.43 7.92 4.62
CA ALA A 87 -10.64 7.91 3.81
C ALA A 87 -10.33 8.16 2.32
N ILE A 88 -9.48 9.16 2.02
CA ILE A 88 -9.10 9.49 0.65
C ILE A 88 -8.25 8.36 0.04
N ALA A 89 -7.26 7.86 0.78
CA ALA A 89 -6.39 6.79 0.30
C ALA A 89 -7.17 5.49 0.02
N ASN A 90 -8.05 5.09 0.94
CA ASN A 90 -8.89 3.92 0.75
C ASN A 90 -9.89 4.12 -0.39
N ARG A 91 -10.46 5.33 -0.57
CA ARG A 91 -11.31 5.61 -1.72
C ARG A 91 -10.56 5.38 -3.03
N VAL A 92 -9.34 5.92 -3.17
CA VAL A 92 -8.52 5.73 -4.37
C VAL A 92 -8.20 4.26 -4.60
N SER A 93 -7.76 3.55 -3.55
CA SER A 93 -7.43 2.12 -3.62
C SER A 93 -8.63 1.25 -4.02
N LEU A 94 -9.79 1.48 -3.39
CA LEU A 94 -11.02 0.78 -3.72
C LEU A 94 -11.49 1.07 -5.15
N THR A 95 -11.41 2.32 -5.62
CA THR A 95 -11.72 2.66 -7.01
C THR A 95 -10.82 1.90 -7.97
N LEU A 96 -9.51 1.81 -7.71
CA LEU A 96 -8.59 1.04 -8.54
C LEU A 96 -8.93 -0.47 -8.54
N ILE A 97 -9.23 -1.05 -7.38
CA ILE A 97 -9.59 -2.47 -7.28
C ILE A 97 -10.89 -2.75 -8.05
N ILE A 98 -11.90 -1.90 -7.91
CA ILE A 98 -13.18 -2.05 -8.63
C ILE A 98 -12.97 -1.92 -10.14
N MET A 99 -12.19 -0.93 -10.58
CA MET A 99 -11.84 -0.76 -11.99
C MET A 99 -11.09 -1.98 -12.55
N ALA A 100 -10.16 -2.53 -11.78
CA ALA A 100 -9.43 -3.73 -12.16
C ALA A 100 -10.34 -4.95 -12.27
N ALA A 101 -11.29 -5.11 -11.35
CA ALA A 101 -12.28 -6.19 -11.38
C ALA A 101 -13.21 -6.08 -12.60
N ILE A 102 -13.69 -4.88 -12.92
CA ILE A 102 -14.52 -4.63 -14.11
C ILE A 102 -13.73 -4.92 -15.39
N LEU A 103 -12.48 -4.45 -15.47
CA LEU A 103 -11.60 -4.71 -16.61
C LEU A 103 -11.34 -6.21 -16.78
N ALA A 104 -11.05 -6.91 -15.69
CA ALA A 104 -10.85 -8.35 -15.68
C ALA A 104 -12.08 -9.08 -16.22
N LEU A 105 -13.29 -8.74 -15.74
CA LEU A 105 -14.54 -9.33 -16.24
C LEU A 105 -14.75 -9.08 -17.74
N SER A 106 -14.42 -7.87 -18.22
CA SER A 106 -14.59 -7.51 -19.63
C SER A 106 -13.61 -8.23 -20.55
N LEU A 107 -12.37 -8.46 -20.09
CA LEU A 107 -11.29 -9.06 -20.89
C LEU A 107 -11.16 -10.57 -20.72
N PHE A 108 -11.76 -11.16 -19.68
CA PHE A 108 -11.71 -12.60 -19.41
C PHE A 108 -12.22 -13.46 -20.58
N ARG A 109 -13.10 -12.91 -21.42
CA ARG A 109 -13.63 -13.59 -22.61
C ARG A 109 -12.68 -13.62 -23.80
N ILE A 110 -11.64 -12.78 -23.82
CA ILE A 110 -10.82 -12.49 -25.01
C ILE A 110 -9.37 -12.98 -24.85
N HIS A 111 -8.84 -13.00 -23.62
CA HIS A 111 -7.42 -13.30 -23.34
C HIS A 111 -7.22 -14.56 -22.48
N ASP A 112 -5.98 -15.03 -22.41
CA ASP A 112 -5.56 -16.12 -21.52
C ASP A 112 -5.97 -15.86 -20.06
N SER A 113 -6.78 -16.78 -19.53
CA SER A 113 -7.33 -16.72 -18.17
C SER A 113 -6.24 -16.59 -17.11
N TYR A 114 -5.08 -17.20 -17.33
CA TYR A 114 -3.99 -17.20 -16.37
C TYR A 114 -3.23 -15.87 -16.33
N GLY A 115 -2.93 -15.27 -17.49
CA GLY A 115 -2.38 -13.91 -17.58
C GLY A 115 -3.28 -12.84 -16.95
N MET A 116 -4.61 -12.97 -17.10
CA MET A 116 -5.57 -12.04 -16.48
C MET A 116 -5.58 -12.15 -14.96
N LEU A 117 -5.47 -13.37 -14.40
CA LEU A 117 -5.36 -13.56 -12.95
C LEU A 117 -4.09 -12.93 -12.38
N LYS A 118 -2.94 -13.06 -13.07
CA LYS A 118 -1.69 -12.40 -12.68
C LYS A 118 -1.84 -10.88 -12.66
N LEU A 119 -2.45 -10.31 -13.70
CA LEU A 119 -2.70 -8.87 -13.80
C LEU A 119 -3.63 -8.38 -12.68
N LEU A 120 -4.70 -9.12 -12.39
CA LEU A 120 -5.62 -8.78 -11.29
C LEU A 120 -4.89 -8.81 -9.94
N LEU A 121 -4.10 -9.85 -9.67
CA LEU A 121 -3.33 -9.98 -8.44
C LEU A 121 -2.28 -8.86 -8.30
N ALA A 122 -1.62 -8.49 -9.39
CA ALA A 122 -0.67 -7.37 -9.42
C ALA A 122 -1.35 -6.05 -9.07
N ILE A 123 -2.52 -5.76 -9.67
CA ILE A 123 -3.24 -4.51 -9.40
C ILE A 123 -3.76 -4.48 -7.96
N ILE A 124 -4.24 -5.60 -7.42
CA ILE A 124 -4.68 -5.67 -6.01
C ILE A 124 -3.48 -5.40 -5.07
N GLY A 125 -2.35 -6.07 -5.29
CA GLY A 125 -1.14 -5.85 -4.49
C GLY A 125 -0.63 -4.41 -4.59
N PHE A 126 -0.65 -3.84 -5.81
CA PHE A 126 -0.27 -2.45 -6.05
C PHE A 126 -1.24 -1.46 -5.40
N ALA A 127 -2.56 -1.67 -5.52
CA ALA A 127 -3.57 -0.81 -4.92
C ALA A 127 -3.49 -0.83 -3.39
N PHE A 128 -3.16 -1.98 -2.80
CA PHE A 128 -2.91 -2.09 -1.37
C PHE A 128 -1.67 -1.30 -0.95
N GLY A 129 -0.53 -1.52 -1.61
CA GLY A 129 0.70 -0.77 -1.37
C GLY A 129 0.50 0.74 -1.56
N LEU A 130 -0.18 1.14 -2.64
CA LEU A 130 -0.52 2.52 -2.93
C LEU A 130 -1.40 3.14 -1.83
N SER A 131 -2.35 2.39 -1.27
CA SER A 131 -3.19 2.89 -0.16
C SER A 131 -2.32 3.27 1.04
N LEU A 132 -1.44 2.37 1.49
CA LEU A 132 -0.55 2.63 2.63
C LEU A 132 0.37 3.83 2.38
N PHE A 133 0.94 3.92 1.19
CA PHE A 133 1.73 5.07 0.79
C PHE A 133 0.94 6.37 0.85
N LEU A 134 -0.28 6.36 0.29
CA LEU A 134 -1.09 7.55 0.12
C LEU A 134 -1.64 8.07 1.46
N GLN A 135 -1.88 7.18 2.43
CA GLN A 135 -2.22 7.54 3.80
C GLN A 135 -1.15 8.44 4.43
N GLU A 136 0.11 7.99 4.43
CA GLU A 136 1.22 8.73 5.02
C GLU A 136 1.56 10.00 4.23
N TYR A 137 1.48 9.95 2.89
CA TYR A 137 1.70 11.12 2.05
C TYR A 137 0.65 12.23 2.28
N LEU A 138 -0.64 11.86 2.29
CA LEU A 138 -1.71 12.83 2.49
C LEU A 138 -1.70 13.40 3.90
N LEU A 139 -1.38 12.57 4.90
CA LEU A 139 -1.19 13.04 6.27
C LEU A 139 -0.07 14.07 6.35
N TYR A 140 1.10 13.77 5.77
CA TYR A 140 2.21 14.72 5.67
C TYR A 140 1.79 16.02 4.97
N ARG A 141 0.99 15.92 3.92
CA ARG A 141 0.48 17.08 3.21
C ARG A 141 -0.45 17.92 4.06
N PHE A 142 -1.43 17.32 4.74
CA PHE A 142 -2.38 18.05 5.58
C PHE A 142 -1.70 18.72 6.79
N GLU A 143 -0.63 18.13 7.33
CA GLU A 143 0.10 18.73 8.45
C GLU A 143 1.03 19.88 8.04
N ASN A 144 1.52 19.92 6.78
CA ASN A 144 2.48 20.94 6.34
C ASN A 144 1.90 22.01 5.42
N GLU A 145 0.77 21.76 4.75
CA GLU A 145 0.12 22.70 3.83
C GLU A 145 -1.14 23.38 4.41
N GLU A 146 -1.67 22.93 5.55
CA GLU A 146 -2.78 23.59 6.27
C GLU A 146 -2.31 24.29 7.56
#